data_AF-A0A9N9CGR2-F1
#
_entry.id   AF-A0A9N9CGR2-F1
#
_cell.length_a   1.000
_cell.length_b   1.000
_cell.length_c   1.000
_cell.angle_alpha   90.00
_cell.angle_beta   90.00
_cell.angle_gamma   90.00
#
_symmetry.space_group_name_H-M   'P 1'
#
loop_
_entity.id
_entity.type
_entity.pdbx_description
1 polymer ?
#
loop_
_entity_poly.entity_id
_entity_poly.type
_entity_poly.pdbx_seq_one_letter_code
_entity_poly.pdbx_strand_id
1 'polypeptide(L)'
;MLQVYPDKKNDLRPLCHQFALEQAQNQREQLKKLGLFTDYDKYYITLDKNYEAEQIRVFGEMVKKGLIYQGFRPIQWSCGHETALAEAEIEYLPKKDTSLYFKIKLEKNFAFVGQEDINLLDKKGYIVDGSDFIEEEEGTGIVHLAPAFGAEDFAAAKKEKLIIECPLEPNGIFNEKIKVPELVAPLVKLIKLERLDISNTDIDDGLKYLSDTLQELRCSAEERPEYIRVSKQKFPSVKLRRKRDRIRDKLESSLGDNLVEEIQSVLGDCEELA
;
A
#
# COMPACT_ATOMS: atom_id res chain seq x y z
N MET A 1 -21.90 11.29 -11.96
CA MET A 1 -22.19 11.88 -10.64
C MET A 1 -21.15 11.31 -9.68
N LEU A 2 -20.21 12.13 -9.19
CA LEU A 2 -19.24 11.69 -8.18
C LEU A 2 -20.07 11.26 -6.96
N GLN A 3 -20.09 9.97 -6.63
CA GLN A 3 -20.66 9.51 -5.38
C GLN A 3 -19.76 10.04 -4.26
N VAL A 4 -20.20 11.13 -3.63
CA VAL A 4 -19.69 11.54 -2.32
C VAL A 4 -20.27 10.50 -1.36
N TYR A 5 -19.41 9.71 -0.73
CA TYR A 5 -19.84 8.72 0.25
C TYR A 5 -20.65 9.44 1.34
N PRO A 6 -21.85 8.94 1.71
CA PRO A 6 -22.65 9.54 2.76
C PRO A 6 -21.95 9.29 4.09
N ASP A 7 -21.42 10.34 4.71
CA ASP A 7 -20.78 10.26 6.03
C ASP A 7 -21.75 9.69 7.07
N LYS A 8 -21.33 8.61 7.73
CA LYS A 8 -21.98 8.04 8.91
C LYS A 8 -21.36 8.65 10.18
N LYS A 9 -22.23 9.10 11.10
CA LYS A 9 -22.04 9.44 12.53
C LYS A 9 -20.69 10.10 12.90
N ASN A 10 -20.76 11.41 13.16
CA ASN A 10 -19.70 12.34 13.57
C ASN A 10 -18.88 12.93 12.41
N ASP A 11 -19.49 13.87 11.69
CA ASP A 11 -18.76 14.70 10.73
C ASP A 11 -17.76 15.60 11.46
N LEU A 12 -16.49 15.19 11.47
CA LEU A 12 -15.38 15.93 12.09
C LEU A 12 -14.85 17.06 11.21
N ARG A 13 -15.32 17.20 9.96
CA ARG A 13 -14.77 18.19 9.01
C ARG A 13 -14.84 19.63 9.52
N PRO A 14 -15.93 20.08 10.21
CA PRO A 14 -15.96 21.43 10.77
C PRO A 14 -14.87 21.66 11.84
N LEU A 15 -14.62 20.65 12.68
CA LEU A 15 -13.57 20.69 13.71
C LEU A 15 -12.18 20.72 13.08
N CYS A 16 -11.92 19.87 12.07
CA CYS A 16 -10.68 19.88 11.31
C CYS A 16 -10.44 21.22 10.60
N HIS A 17 -11.50 21.80 10.02
CA HIS A 17 -11.44 23.10 9.34
C HIS A 17 -11.09 24.23 10.33
N GLN A 18 -11.75 24.26 11.49
CA GLN A 18 -11.43 25.23 12.53
C GLN A 18 -9.99 25.07 13.03
N PHE A 19 -9.58 23.84 13.35
CA PHE A 19 -8.22 23.55 13.80
C PHE A 19 -7.16 23.98 12.77
N ALA A 20 -7.37 23.70 11.48
CA ALA A 20 -6.45 24.11 10.42
C ALA A 20 -6.28 25.64 10.33
N LEU A 21 -7.38 26.40 10.45
CA LEU A 21 -7.33 27.86 10.45
C LEU A 21 -6.61 28.42 11.69
N GLU A 22 -6.86 27.84 12.87
CA GLU A 22 -6.17 28.21 14.10
C GLU A 22 -4.66 27.94 14.00
N GLN A 23 -4.25 26.78 13.49
CA GLN A 23 -2.84 26.46 13.29
C GLN A 23 -2.17 27.35 12.24
N ALA A 24 -2.85 27.65 11.13
CA ALA A 24 -2.34 28.60 10.13
C ALA A 24 -2.08 29.98 10.74
N GLN A 25 -2.98 30.45 11.60
CA GLN A 25 -2.81 31.72 12.31
C GLN A 25 -1.63 31.67 13.30
N ASN A 26 -1.48 30.58 14.05
CA ASN A 26 -0.37 30.41 14.97
C ASN A 26 0.98 30.38 14.25
N GLN A 27 1.09 29.62 13.17
CA GLN A 27 2.29 29.55 12.33
C GLN A 27 2.62 30.91 11.74
N ARG A 28 1.63 31.67 11.28
CA ARG A 28 1.81 33.04 10.78
C ARG A 28 2.46 33.95 11.83
N GLU A 29 1.96 33.93 13.07
CA GLU A 29 2.53 34.74 14.16
C GLU A 29 3.94 34.26 14.58
N GLN A 30 4.22 32.97 14.49
CA GLN A 30 5.57 32.43 14.71
C GLN A 30 6.55 32.91 13.62
N LEU A 31 6.15 32.85 12.34
CA LEU A 31 6.97 33.34 11.22
C LEU A 31 7.22 34.86 11.30
N LYS A 32 6.26 35.64 11.82
CA LYS A 32 6.46 37.06 12.16
C LYS A 32 7.53 37.26 13.21
N LYS A 33 7.49 36.48 14.29
CA LYS A 33 8.49 36.55 15.37
C LYS A 33 9.89 36.16 14.90
N LEU A 34 9.99 35.22 13.95
CA LEU A 34 11.25 34.83 13.32
C LEU A 34 11.79 35.89 12.35
N GLY A 35 11.03 36.94 12.05
CA GLY A 35 11.46 38.02 11.16
C GLY A 35 11.51 37.63 9.68
N LEU A 36 10.71 36.63 9.26
CA LEU A 36 10.70 36.17 7.88
C LEU A 36 10.18 37.28 6.94
N PHE A 37 10.94 37.65 5.92
CA PHE A 37 10.54 38.77 5.07
C PHE A 37 9.49 38.35 4.02
N THR A 38 8.21 38.31 4.42
CA THR A 38 7.08 37.89 3.57
C THR A 38 5.82 38.73 3.83
N ASP A 39 4.87 38.68 2.90
CA ASP A 39 3.54 39.29 3.06
C ASP A 39 2.64 38.35 3.87
N TYR A 40 2.37 38.71 5.12
CA TYR A 40 1.56 37.91 6.04
C TYR A 40 0.04 38.03 5.80
N ASP A 41 -0.40 39.00 5.01
CA ASP A 41 -1.81 39.19 4.69
C ASP A 41 -2.18 38.50 3.37
N LYS A 42 -1.18 38.23 2.52
CA LYS A 42 -1.34 37.51 1.26
C LYS A 42 -0.76 36.09 1.32
N TYR A 43 -1.62 35.12 1.62
CA TYR A 43 -1.27 33.71 1.63
C TYR A 43 -2.32 32.87 0.88
N TYR A 44 -1.93 31.66 0.46
CA TYR A 44 -2.87 30.66 -0.03
C TYR A 44 -3.14 29.65 1.08
N ILE A 45 -4.35 29.11 1.11
CA ILE A 45 -4.73 28.00 1.98
C ILE A 45 -5.45 26.95 1.13
N THR A 46 -5.11 25.69 1.34
CA THR A 46 -5.56 24.59 0.47
C THR A 46 -7.06 24.27 0.64
N LEU A 47 -7.67 24.68 1.77
CA LEU A 47 -9.10 24.56 2.02
C LEU A 47 -9.95 25.71 1.44
N ASP A 48 -9.32 26.71 0.81
CA ASP A 48 -10.05 27.78 0.13
C ASP A 48 -10.88 27.22 -1.03
N LYS A 49 -12.09 27.76 -1.22
CA LYS A 49 -13.01 27.24 -2.24
C LYS A 49 -12.52 27.42 -3.66
N ASN A 50 -11.73 28.45 -3.94
CA ASN A 50 -11.10 28.60 -5.25
C ASN A 50 -9.99 27.59 -5.44
N TYR A 51 -9.20 27.32 -4.39
CA TYR A 51 -8.15 26.31 -4.41
C TYR A 51 -8.71 24.90 -4.65
N GLU A 52 -9.75 24.51 -3.89
CA GLU A 52 -10.48 23.25 -4.09
C GLU A 52 -11.06 23.16 -5.52
N ALA A 53 -11.62 24.25 -6.05
CA ALA A 53 -12.15 24.30 -7.41
C ALA A 53 -11.06 24.07 -8.47
N GLU A 54 -9.88 24.68 -8.29
CA GLU A 54 -8.73 24.44 -9.19
C GLU A 54 -8.23 23.00 -9.11
N GLN A 55 -8.14 22.41 -7.92
CA GLN A 55 -7.79 20.99 -7.77
C GLN A 55 -8.76 20.08 -8.53
N ILE A 56 -10.06 20.33 -8.43
CA ILE A 56 -11.09 19.57 -9.15
C ILE A 56 -10.96 19.77 -10.66
N ARG A 57 -10.69 20.99 -11.13
CA ARG A 57 -10.47 21.29 -12.56
C ARG A 57 -9.28 20.51 -13.11
N VAL A 58 -8.14 20.57 -12.43
CA VAL A 58 -6.92 19.83 -12.82
C VAL A 58 -7.19 18.33 -12.84
N PHE A 59 -7.83 17.79 -11.80
CA PHE A 59 -8.21 16.38 -11.75
C PHE A 59 -9.14 16.00 -12.91
N GLY A 60 -10.15 16.81 -13.20
CA GLY A 60 -11.08 16.61 -14.31
C GLY A 60 -10.38 16.58 -15.67
N GLU A 61 -9.44 17.50 -15.90
CA GLU A 61 -8.62 17.53 -17.11
C GLU A 61 -7.71 16.30 -17.24
N MET A 62 -7.15 15.82 -16.13
CA MET A 62 -6.38 14.58 -16.12
C MET A 62 -7.24 13.37 -16.49
N VAL A 63 -8.46 13.27 -15.94
CA VAL A 63 -9.41 12.21 -16.29
C VAL A 63 -9.78 12.27 -17.76
N LYS A 64 -10.16 13.45 -18.30
CA LYS A 64 -10.48 13.62 -19.72
C LYS A 64 -9.35 13.20 -20.65
N LYS A 65 -8.10 13.44 -20.25
CA LYS A 65 -6.91 13.07 -21.05
C LYS A 65 -6.51 11.60 -20.92
N GLY A 66 -7.27 10.81 -20.15
CA GLY A 66 -6.96 9.41 -19.85
C GLY A 66 -5.72 9.25 -18.99
N LEU A 67 -5.38 10.27 -18.19
CA LEU A 67 -4.19 10.28 -17.34
C LEU A 67 -4.44 9.59 -15.99
N ILE A 68 -5.71 9.41 -15.61
CA ILE A 68 -6.16 8.74 -14.39
C ILE A 68 -7.11 7.62 -14.77
N TYR A 69 -6.97 6.46 -14.15
CA TYR A 69 -7.91 5.34 -14.28
C TYR A 69 -8.29 4.80 -12.90
N GLN A 70 -9.42 4.09 -12.82
CA GLN A 70 -9.82 3.39 -11.60
C GLN A 70 -9.59 1.88 -11.78
N GLY A 71 -8.98 1.24 -10.78
CA GLY A 71 -8.70 -0.18 -10.84
C GLY A 71 -8.62 -0.80 -9.44
N PHE A 72 -8.64 -2.12 -9.40
CA PHE A 72 -8.27 -2.89 -8.20
C PHE A 72 -6.79 -3.21 -8.28
N ARG A 73 -6.04 -2.84 -7.24
CA ARG A 73 -4.64 -3.23 -7.08
C ARG A 73 -4.32 -3.47 -5.61
N PRO A 74 -3.35 -4.32 -5.31
CA PRO A 74 -2.67 -4.33 -4.03
C PRO A 74 -2.07 -2.96 -3.81
N ILE A 75 -2.41 -2.36 -2.68
CA ILE A 75 -1.95 -1.05 -2.25
C ILE A 75 -1.58 -1.13 -0.79
N GLN A 76 -0.66 -0.27 -0.42
CA GLN A 76 -0.29 -0.07 0.97
C GLN A 76 -1.48 0.58 1.69
N TRP A 77 -1.83 0.05 2.85
CA TRP A 77 -3.06 0.41 3.54
C TRP A 77 -2.83 0.66 5.01
N SER A 78 -3.33 1.81 5.46
CA SER A 78 -3.34 2.17 6.86
C SER A 78 -4.52 1.58 7.59
N CYS A 79 -4.27 0.68 8.56
CA CYS A 79 -5.34 0.15 9.41
C CYS A 79 -5.93 1.24 10.30
N GLY A 80 -5.07 2.09 10.85
CA GLY A 80 -5.44 3.13 11.82
C GLY A 80 -6.31 4.21 11.21
N HIS A 81 -5.98 4.60 9.98
CA HIS A 81 -6.70 5.64 9.24
C HIS A 81 -7.74 5.10 8.25
N GLU A 82 -7.81 3.78 8.07
CA GLU A 82 -8.66 3.10 7.09
C GLU A 82 -8.53 3.69 5.67
N THR A 83 -7.29 3.95 5.24
CA THR A 83 -7.00 4.60 3.95
C THR A 83 -5.82 3.99 3.21
N ALA A 84 -5.79 4.21 1.89
CA ALA A 84 -4.63 3.90 1.07
C ALA A 84 -3.49 4.88 1.33
N LEU A 85 -2.26 4.36 1.33
CA LEU A 85 -1.04 5.15 1.43
C LEU A 85 -0.30 5.16 0.08
N ALA A 86 0.31 6.30 -0.24
CA ALA A 86 1.32 6.40 -1.28
C ALA A 86 2.67 5.88 -0.78
N GLU A 87 3.54 5.47 -1.70
CA GLU A 87 4.90 5.00 -1.36
C GLU A 87 5.71 6.03 -0.56
N ALA A 88 5.50 7.32 -0.83
CA ALA A 88 6.15 8.42 -0.10
C ALA A 88 5.60 8.63 1.33
N GLU A 89 4.51 7.96 1.71
CA GLU A 89 3.91 8.03 3.04
C GLU A 89 4.30 6.83 3.92
N ILE A 90 5.28 6.04 3.46
CA ILE A 90 5.69 4.78 4.09
C ILE A 90 7.12 4.90 4.58
N GLU A 91 7.32 4.42 5.80
CA GLU A 91 8.62 4.28 6.43
C GLU A 91 8.92 2.80 6.70
N TYR A 92 10.19 2.44 6.51
CA TYR A 92 10.67 1.08 6.69
C TYR A 92 11.45 0.99 8.00
N LEU A 93 10.99 0.15 8.91
CA LEU A 93 11.66 -0.07 10.19
C LEU A 93 12.11 -1.53 10.33
N PRO A 94 13.33 -1.79 10.81
CA PRO A 94 13.75 -3.15 11.11
C PRO A 94 12.82 -3.78 12.15
N LYS A 95 12.33 -4.99 11.85
CA LYS A 95 11.49 -5.77 12.74
C LYS A 95 11.93 -7.21 12.73
N LYS A 96 12.03 -7.79 13.93
CA LYS A 96 12.16 -9.22 14.08
C LYS A 96 10.77 -9.84 14.02
N ASP A 97 10.47 -10.54 12.94
CA ASP A 97 9.18 -11.23 12.77
C ASP A 97 9.37 -12.76 12.69
N THR A 98 8.25 -13.47 12.73
CA THR A 98 8.22 -14.92 12.75
C THR A 98 8.08 -15.48 11.33
N SER A 99 9.12 -16.16 10.85
CA SER A 99 9.08 -16.92 9.60
C SER A 99 8.63 -18.36 9.88
N LEU A 100 7.75 -18.90 9.03
CA LEU A 100 7.16 -20.24 9.19
C LEU A 100 7.36 -21.09 7.92
N TYR A 101 7.84 -22.32 8.11
CA TYR A 101 7.72 -23.37 7.10
C TYR A 101 6.54 -24.27 7.42
N PHE A 102 5.72 -24.59 6.43
CA PHE A 102 4.64 -25.53 6.60
C PHE A 102 4.52 -26.44 5.38
N LYS A 103 4.05 -27.67 5.61
CA LYS A 103 3.85 -28.66 4.55
C LYS A 103 2.35 -28.77 4.28
N ILE A 104 1.98 -28.72 3.01
CA ILE A 104 0.62 -29.01 2.56
C ILE A 104 0.64 -30.38 1.89
N LYS A 105 -0.22 -31.29 2.33
CA LYS A 105 -0.40 -32.57 1.66
C LYS A 105 -1.14 -32.34 0.34
N LEU A 106 -0.50 -32.67 -0.77
CA LEU A 106 -1.12 -32.60 -2.09
C LEU A 106 -2.10 -33.77 -2.28
N GLU A 107 -3.32 -33.48 -2.75
CA GLU A 107 -4.22 -34.53 -3.24
C GLU A 107 -3.71 -35.05 -4.60
N LYS A 108 -3.99 -36.31 -4.91
CA LYS A 108 -3.49 -36.99 -6.14
C LYS A 108 -3.90 -36.33 -7.46
N ASN A 109 -4.91 -35.45 -7.45
CA ASN A 109 -5.47 -34.79 -8.63
C ASN A 109 -5.12 -33.29 -8.67
N PHE A 110 -3.89 -32.92 -8.28
CA PHE A 110 -3.39 -31.56 -8.41
C PHE A 110 -3.19 -31.21 -9.89
N ALA A 111 -3.65 -30.03 -10.29
CA ALA A 111 -3.43 -29.50 -11.64
C ALA A 111 -2.45 -28.33 -11.58
N PHE A 112 -1.46 -28.35 -12.47
CA PHE A 112 -0.61 -27.18 -12.73
C PHE A 112 -1.41 -26.22 -13.61
N VAL A 113 -1.56 -24.98 -13.17
CA VAL A 113 -2.23 -23.98 -14.00
C VAL A 113 -1.27 -23.60 -15.13
N GLY A 114 -1.68 -23.87 -16.38
CA GLY A 114 -0.83 -23.74 -17.58
C GLY A 114 -1.06 -24.80 -18.66
N GLN A 115 -1.82 -25.87 -18.39
CA GLN A 115 -2.24 -26.86 -19.39
C GLN A 115 -3.77 -27.04 -19.37
N GLU A 116 -4.43 -26.34 -20.30
CA GLU A 116 -5.86 -26.39 -20.70
C GLU A 116 -6.98 -26.21 -19.65
N ASP A 117 -8.03 -25.53 -20.11
CA ASP A 117 -9.23 -25.01 -19.41
C ASP A 117 -9.67 -25.75 -18.14
N ILE A 118 -9.47 -25.12 -16.97
CA ILE A 118 -9.95 -25.62 -15.68
C ILE A 118 -11.14 -24.77 -15.20
N ASN A 119 -12.25 -25.46 -14.99
CA ASN A 119 -13.50 -24.92 -14.46
C ASN A 119 -13.33 -24.59 -12.95
N LEU A 120 -13.33 -23.30 -12.61
CA LEU A 120 -12.88 -22.71 -11.33
C LEU A 120 -13.76 -23.01 -10.10
N LEU A 121 -14.91 -23.67 -10.25
CA LEU A 121 -15.94 -23.72 -9.21
C LEU A 121 -15.91 -24.97 -8.33
N ASP A 122 -15.11 -26.00 -8.63
CA ASP A 122 -15.28 -27.33 -8.00
C ASP A 122 -14.01 -28.07 -7.52
N LYS A 123 -12.79 -27.50 -7.51
CA LYS A 123 -11.59 -28.23 -7.02
C LYS A 123 -10.59 -27.45 -6.16
N LYS A 124 -9.95 -28.25 -5.28
CA LYS A 124 -9.02 -27.93 -4.19
C LYS A 124 -7.59 -27.71 -4.70
N GLY A 125 -7.09 -26.48 -4.58
CA GLY A 125 -5.66 -26.12 -4.71
C GLY A 125 -5.16 -25.90 -6.14
N TYR A 126 -4.41 -24.81 -6.35
CA TYR A 126 -3.78 -24.44 -7.63
C TYR A 126 -2.27 -24.28 -7.43
N ILE A 127 -1.46 -24.68 -8.42
CA ILE A 127 -0.05 -24.30 -8.51
C ILE A 127 0.08 -23.32 -9.67
N VAL A 128 0.68 -22.16 -9.39
CA VAL A 128 0.95 -21.13 -10.38
C VAL A 128 2.44 -21.11 -10.64
N ASP A 129 2.82 -20.99 -11.92
CA ASP A 129 4.21 -20.82 -12.31
C ASP A 129 4.72 -19.44 -11.85
N GLY A 130 5.73 -19.47 -10.98
CA GLY A 130 6.36 -18.29 -10.38
C GLY A 130 7.81 -18.08 -10.84
N SER A 131 8.25 -18.74 -11.92
CA SER A 131 9.64 -18.66 -12.40
C SER A 131 10.14 -17.23 -12.67
N ASP A 132 9.24 -16.29 -12.89
CA ASP A 132 9.55 -14.89 -13.22
C ASP A 132 9.89 -14.03 -11.98
N PHE A 133 9.56 -14.49 -10.77
CA PHE A 133 9.69 -13.68 -9.53
C PHE A 133 10.07 -14.48 -8.28
N ILE A 134 10.18 -15.81 -8.38
CA ILE A 134 10.69 -16.66 -7.29
C ILE A 134 12.18 -16.90 -7.51
N GLU A 135 12.99 -16.56 -6.51
CA GLU A 135 14.43 -16.80 -6.50
C GLU A 135 14.75 -18.13 -5.82
N GLU A 136 15.85 -18.77 -6.23
CA GLU A 136 16.32 -20.05 -5.65
C GLU A 136 17.20 -19.86 -4.40
N GLU A 137 17.61 -18.62 -4.10
CA GLU A 137 18.57 -18.31 -3.03
C GLU A 137 17.92 -18.25 -1.64
N GLU A 138 16.63 -17.86 -1.55
CA GLU A 138 15.91 -17.71 -0.30
C GLU A 138 14.68 -18.64 -0.20
N GLY A 139 14.46 -19.20 0.98
CA GLY A 139 13.30 -20.04 1.27
C GLY A 139 13.40 -21.47 0.72
N THR A 140 12.30 -21.99 0.14
CA THR A 140 12.23 -23.37 -0.40
C THR A 140 12.07 -23.45 -1.92
N GLY A 141 11.98 -22.31 -2.61
CA GLY A 141 11.53 -22.23 -4.00
C GLY A 141 10.02 -22.49 -4.20
N ILE A 142 9.27 -22.71 -3.12
CA ILE A 142 7.80 -22.80 -3.12
C ILE A 142 7.23 -21.70 -2.24
N VAL A 143 6.43 -20.81 -2.83
CA VAL A 143 5.87 -19.63 -2.16
C VAL A 143 4.34 -19.75 -2.10
N HIS A 144 3.76 -19.43 -0.94
CA HIS A 144 2.32 -19.33 -0.79
C HIS A 144 1.80 -18.10 -1.56
N LEU A 145 0.79 -18.30 -2.40
CA LEU A 145 0.15 -17.23 -3.16
C LEU A 145 -0.97 -16.57 -2.35
N ALA A 146 -0.83 -15.29 -2.02
CA ALA A 146 -1.82 -14.47 -1.33
C ALA A 146 -2.19 -13.22 -2.16
N PRO A 147 -3.04 -13.35 -3.21
CA PRO A 147 -3.28 -12.30 -4.22
C PRO A 147 -3.85 -10.99 -3.67
N ALA A 148 -4.49 -11.05 -2.50
CA ALA A 148 -5.01 -9.86 -1.84
C ALA A 148 -3.93 -9.02 -1.15
N PHE A 149 -2.73 -9.57 -0.93
CA PHE A 149 -1.71 -9.00 -0.04
C PHE A 149 -0.35 -8.79 -0.73
N GLY A 150 -0.16 -9.21 -1.99
CA GLY A 150 1.09 -9.07 -2.72
C GLY A 150 0.89 -8.54 -4.14
N ALA A 151 1.79 -7.67 -4.61
CA ALA A 151 1.75 -7.15 -5.97
C ALA A 151 2.02 -8.22 -7.02
N GLU A 152 3.01 -9.08 -6.77
CA GLU A 152 3.40 -10.21 -7.60
C GLU A 152 2.32 -11.29 -7.58
N ASP A 153 1.84 -11.66 -6.38
CA ASP A 153 0.75 -12.61 -6.22
C ASP A 153 -0.52 -12.19 -6.97
N PHE A 154 -0.85 -10.90 -6.91
CA PHE A 154 -1.98 -10.34 -7.64
C PHE A 154 -1.79 -10.43 -9.16
N ALA A 155 -0.57 -10.17 -9.65
CA ALA A 155 -0.27 -10.25 -11.07
C ALA A 155 -0.37 -11.70 -11.57
N ALA A 156 0.21 -12.65 -10.82
CA ALA A 156 0.14 -14.08 -11.10
C ALA A 156 -1.30 -14.60 -11.06
N ALA A 157 -2.06 -14.28 -10.01
CA ALA A 157 -3.48 -14.64 -9.91
C ALA A 157 -4.33 -14.06 -11.02
N LYS A 158 -4.06 -12.81 -11.43
CA LYS A 158 -4.78 -12.17 -12.53
C LYS A 158 -4.47 -12.81 -13.88
N LYS A 159 -3.22 -13.21 -14.13
CA LYS A 159 -2.80 -13.94 -15.34
C LYS A 159 -3.58 -15.25 -15.46
N GLU A 160 -3.68 -15.97 -14.34
CA GLU A 160 -4.38 -17.25 -14.24
C GLU A 160 -5.89 -17.14 -13.98
N LYS A 161 -6.46 -15.92 -13.99
CA LYS A 161 -7.89 -15.64 -13.76
C LYS A 161 -8.44 -16.25 -12.45
N LEU A 162 -7.61 -16.30 -11.41
CA LEU A 162 -8.00 -16.76 -10.08
C LEU A 162 -8.91 -15.73 -9.40
N ILE A 163 -9.72 -16.22 -8.46
CA ILE A 163 -10.57 -15.38 -7.62
C ILE A 163 -9.67 -14.65 -6.62
N ILE A 164 -9.86 -13.33 -6.51
CA ILE A 164 -9.11 -12.47 -5.58
C ILE A 164 -10.10 -11.91 -4.57
N GLU A 165 -10.05 -12.44 -3.35
CA GLU A 165 -10.84 -11.98 -2.21
C GLU A 165 -9.92 -11.56 -1.07
N CYS A 166 -10.17 -10.37 -0.50
CA CYS A 166 -9.45 -9.90 0.67
C CYS A 166 -10.18 -10.35 1.94
N PRO A 167 -9.55 -11.16 2.81
CA PRO A 167 -10.19 -11.62 4.03
C PRO A 167 -10.31 -10.56 5.12
N LEU A 168 -9.67 -9.39 4.97
CA LEU A 168 -9.63 -8.32 5.96
C LEU A 168 -10.53 -7.13 5.58
N GLU A 169 -11.24 -6.61 6.57
CA GLU A 169 -11.97 -5.33 6.53
C GLU A 169 -11.00 -4.13 6.58
N PRO A 170 -11.43 -2.90 6.23
CA PRO A 170 -10.62 -1.68 6.27
C PRO A 170 -9.81 -1.46 7.57
N ASN A 171 -10.36 -1.85 8.70
CA ASN A 171 -9.75 -1.73 10.03
C ASN A 171 -8.77 -2.87 10.37
N GLY A 172 -8.47 -3.78 9.42
CA GLY A 172 -7.55 -4.90 9.64
C GLY A 172 -8.17 -6.10 10.37
N ILE A 173 -9.49 -6.09 10.63
CA ILE A 173 -10.19 -7.21 11.26
C ILE A 173 -10.67 -8.19 10.18
N PHE A 174 -10.60 -9.49 10.45
CA PHE A 174 -11.13 -10.50 9.53
C PHE A 174 -12.63 -10.35 9.32
N ASN A 175 -13.07 -10.52 8.07
CA ASN A 175 -14.48 -10.48 7.72
C ASN A 175 -15.19 -11.74 8.23
N GLU A 176 -16.17 -11.57 9.12
CA GLU A 176 -16.98 -12.67 9.68
C GLU A 176 -17.71 -13.50 8.62
N LYS A 177 -17.93 -12.95 7.43
CA LYS A 177 -18.62 -13.64 6.32
C LYS A 177 -17.72 -14.67 5.62
N ILE A 178 -16.41 -14.55 5.77
CA ILE A 178 -15.47 -15.44 5.12
C ILE A 178 -15.35 -16.69 5.96
N LYS A 179 -15.61 -17.84 5.34
CA LYS A 179 -15.45 -19.14 6.00
C LYS A 179 -13.97 -19.44 6.12
N VAL A 180 -13.41 -19.06 7.26
CA VAL A 180 -12.06 -19.42 7.64
C VAL A 180 -12.08 -20.86 8.15
N PRO A 181 -11.16 -21.73 7.71
CA PRO A 181 -11.03 -23.07 8.26
C PRO A 181 -10.96 -23.05 9.79
N GLU A 182 -11.54 -24.04 10.46
CA GLU A 182 -11.57 -24.12 11.93
C GLU A 182 -10.16 -24.04 12.54
N LEU A 183 -9.17 -24.53 11.78
CA LEU A 183 -7.74 -24.45 12.07
C LEU A 183 -7.20 -23.02 12.27
N VAL A 184 -7.74 -22.06 11.52
CA VAL A 184 -7.34 -20.65 11.55
C VAL A 184 -8.38 -19.76 12.25
N ALA A 185 -9.47 -20.35 12.76
CA ALA A 185 -10.48 -19.63 13.54
C ALA A 185 -9.92 -18.86 14.75
N PRO A 186 -8.88 -19.35 15.46
CA PRO A 186 -8.21 -18.55 16.50
C PRO A 186 -7.53 -17.28 15.97
N LEU A 187 -7.09 -17.27 14.71
CA LEU A 187 -6.40 -16.12 14.08
C LEU A 187 -7.32 -14.93 13.81
N VAL A 188 -8.60 -15.21 13.58
CA VAL A 188 -9.65 -14.23 13.20
C VAL A 188 -9.84 -13.13 14.24
N LYS A 189 -9.51 -13.42 15.51
CA LYS A 189 -9.70 -12.51 16.66
C LYS A 189 -8.44 -11.76 17.07
N LEU A 190 -7.29 -12.03 16.44
CA LEU A 190 -6.02 -11.42 16.80
C LEU A 190 -5.83 -10.10 16.06
N ILE A 191 -6.34 -9.01 16.65
CA ILE A 191 -6.12 -7.63 16.18
C ILE A 191 -4.71 -7.13 16.57
N LYS A 192 -3.97 -7.91 17.38
CA LYS A 192 -2.57 -7.72 17.71
C LYS A 192 -1.85 -9.04 17.46
N LEU A 193 -0.89 -9.04 16.55
CA LEU A 193 0.09 -10.11 16.39
C LEU A 193 1.02 -10.14 17.62
N GLU A 194 0.52 -10.68 18.73
CA GLU A 194 1.36 -11.14 19.83
C GLU A 194 1.45 -12.66 19.70
N ARG A 195 2.59 -13.11 19.15
CA ARG A 195 3.10 -14.49 19.05
C ARG A 195 2.03 -15.59 18.86
N LEU A 196 1.98 -16.12 17.64
CA LEU A 196 1.16 -17.26 17.29
C LEU A 196 1.73 -18.56 17.89
N ASP A 197 1.03 -19.19 18.82
CA ASP A 197 1.23 -20.60 19.19
C ASP A 197 0.31 -21.48 18.33
N ILE A 198 0.79 -21.91 17.16
CA ILE A 198 0.17 -23.00 16.40
C ILE A 198 0.49 -24.29 17.15
N SER A 199 -0.45 -24.80 17.93
CA SER A 199 -0.37 -26.14 18.53
C SER A 199 -1.66 -26.90 18.23
N ASN A 200 -1.56 -28.21 17.96
CA ASN A 200 -2.65 -29.10 17.55
C ASN A 200 -3.14 -28.87 16.12
N THR A 201 -2.20 -28.76 15.18
CA THR A 201 -2.52 -28.81 13.76
C THR A 201 -1.74 -29.98 13.12
N ASP A 202 -2.27 -30.61 12.06
CA ASP A 202 -1.50 -31.59 11.26
C ASP A 202 -0.22 -30.98 10.60
N ILE A 203 0.04 -29.69 10.86
CA ILE A 203 1.19 -28.89 10.41
C ILE A 203 2.37 -29.01 11.40
N ASP A 204 2.16 -29.55 12.60
CA ASP A 204 3.17 -29.65 13.66
C ASP A 204 4.43 -30.47 13.23
N ASP A 205 4.31 -31.34 12.22
CA ASP A 205 5.41 -32.13 11.63
C ASP A 205 6.35 -31.35 10.64
N GLY A 206 6.35 -30.01 10.70
CA GLY A 206 7.17 -29.19 9.80
C GLY A 206 7.42 -27.74 10.18
N LEU A 207 6.83 -27.24 11.27
CA LEU A 207 6.95 -25.84 11.68
C LEU A 207 8.36 -25.55 12.22
N LYS A 208 9.18 -24.87 11.41
CA LYS A 208 10.42 -24.25 11.85
C LYS A 208 10.21 -22.74 11.95
N TYR A 209 10.40 -22.22 13.16
CA TYR A 209 10.43 -20.79 13.43
C TYR A 209 11.84 -20.28 13.19
N LEU A 210 12.03 -19.49 12.14
CA LEU A 210 13.28 -18.74 11.97
C LEU A 210 13.08 -17.32 12.51
N SER A 211 14.15 -16.78 13.07
CA SER A 211 14.15 -15.43 13.58
C SER A 211 14.91 -14.54 12.61
N ASP A 212 14.20 -14.08 11.59
CA ASP A 212 14.78 -13.21 10.58
C ASP A 212 14.48 -11.75 10.91
N THR A 213 15.37 -10.86 10.50
CA THR A 213 15.13 -9.43 10.55
C THR A 213 14.47 -9.03 9.25
N LEU A 214 13.17 -8.77 9.29
CA LEU A 214 12.40 -8.23 8.18
C LEU A 214 12.28 -6.71 8.32
N GLN A 215 11.71 -6.06 7.31
CA GLN A 215 11.28 -4.66 7.39
C GLN A 215 9.77 -4.59 7.60
N GLU A 216 9.36 -3.84 8.63
CA GLU A 216 7.97 -3.47 8.85
C GLU A 216 7.67 -2.15 8.16
N LEU A 217 6.52 -2.12 7.48
CA LEU A 217 5.99 -0.93 6.84
C LEU A 217 5.17 -0.16 7.86
N ARG A 218 5.45 1.14 8.01
CA ARG A 218 4.66 2.04 8.85
C ARG A 218 4.22 3.27 8.08
N CYS A 219 3.10 3.84 8.48
CA CYS A 219 2.68 5.14 7.97
C CYS A 219 3.59 6.22 8.58
N SER A 220 4.09 7.15 7.77
CA SER A 220 4.88 8.29 8.28
C SER A 220 4.11 9.18 9.28
N ALA A 221 2.78 9.07 9.31
CA ALA A 221 1.93 9.80 10.24
C ALA A 221 1.56 9.00 11.52
N GLU A 222 1.79 7.68 11.56
CA GLU A 222 1.46 6.82 12.71
C GLU A 222 2.45 5.66 12.89
N GLU A 223 2.83 5.37 14.14
CA GLU A 223 3.71 4.23 14.46
C GLU A 223 3.03 2.85 14.39
N ARG A 224 1.88 2.72 13.71
CA ARG A 224 1.18 1.44 13.57
C ARG A 224 1.70 0.65 12.36
N PRO A 225 1.72 -0.69 12.46
CA PRO A 225 2.11 -1.54 11.35
C PRO A 225 1.05 -1.53 10.25
N GLU A 226 1.52 -1.37 9.02
CA GLU A 226 0.69 -1.32 7.83
C GLU A 226 0.83 -2.58 7.00
N TYR A 227 -0.19 -2.85 6.18
CA TYR A 227 -0.23 -4.04 5.33
C TYR A 227 -0.67 -3.69 3.93
N ILE A 228 -0.33 -4.57 2.99
CA ILE A 228 -0.79 -4.48 1.62
C ILE A 228 -2.17 -5.11 1.53
N ARG A 229 -3.12 -4.43 0.90
CA ARG A 229 -4.42 -5.03 0.56
C ARG A 229 -4.83 -4.68 -0.86
N VAL A 230 -5.64 -5.54 -1.48
CA VAL A 230 -6.34 -5.17 -2.70
C VAL A 230 -7.46 -4.20 -2.37
N SER A 231 -7.45 -3.04 -3.02
CA SER A 231 -8.51 -2.04 -2.92
C SER A 231 -8.76 -1.37 -4.26
N LYS A 232 -9.98 -0.83 -4.42
CA LYS A 232 -10.38 -0.11 -5.62
C LYS A 232 -9.99 1.35 -5.48
N GLN A 233 -8.94 1.79 -6.17
CA GLN A 233 -8.48 3.17 -6.13
C GLN A 233 -8.31 3.81 -7.50
N LYS A 234 -8.12 5.13 -7.49
CA LYS A 234 -7.79 5.92 -8.68
C LYS A 234 -6.27 6.03 -8.79
N PHE A 235 -5.73 5.64 -9.93
CA PHE A 235 -4.29 5.55 -10.14
C PHE A 235 -3.82 6.43 -11.31
N PRO A 236 -2.60 6.97 -11.23
CA PRO A 236 -1.88 7.49 -12.38
C PRO A 236 -1.79 6.44 -13.49
N SER A 237 -2.19 6.81 -14.71
CA SER A 237 -2.02 5.95 -15.89
C SER A 237 -0.56 5.83 -16.32
N VAL A 238 -0.25 4.78 -17.09
CA VAL A 238 1.07 4.65 -17.75
C VAL A 238 1.37 5.84 -18.67
N LYS A 239 0.33 6.44 -19.28
CA LYS A 239 0.46 7.64 -20.10
C LYS A 239 0.95 8.84 -19.28
N LEU A 240 0.47 8.98 -18.05
CA LEU A 240 0.95 10.01 -17.12
C LEU A 240 2.40 9.77 -16.71
N ARG A 241 2.75 8.51 -16.37
CA ARG A 241 4.13 8.12 -16.05
C ARG A 241 5.11 8.45 -17.20
N ARG A 242 4.78 8.04 -18.43
CA ARG A 242 5.57 8.38 -19.63
C ARG A 242 5.71 9.89 -19.85
N LYS A 243 4.66 10.66 -19.54
CA LYS A 243 4.70 12.12 -19.66
C LYS A 243 5.62 12.74 -18.60
N ARG A 244 5.58 12.23 -17.36
CA ARG A 244 6.49 12.62 -16.28
C ARG A 244 7.93 12.34 -16.67
N ASP A 245 8.22 11.13 -17.10
CA ASP A 245 9.60 10.70 -17.44
C ASP A 245 10.16 11.60 -18.56
N ARG A 246 9.39 11.87 -19.62
CA ARG A 246 9.79 12.83 -20.67
C ARG A 246 10.04 14.26 -20.19
N ILE A 247 9.35 14.72 -19.15
CA ILE A 247 9.56 16.07 -18.60
C ILE A 247 10.84 16.06 -17.77
N ARG A 248 11.04 15.02 -16.96
CA ARG A 248 12.26 14.82 -16.19
C ARG A 248 13.48 14.77 -17.11
N ASP A 249 13.46 13.92 -18.14
CA ASP A 249 14.60 13.78 -19.06
C ASP A 249 14.93 15.12 -19.77
N LYS A 250 13.90 15.94 -20.05
CA LYS A 250 14.10 17.30 -20.60
C LYS A 250 14.73 18.26 -19.58
N LEU A 251 14.28 18.22 -18.33
CA LEU A 251 14.83 19.04 -17.25
C LEU A 251 16.29 18.68 -17.02
N GLU A 252 16.61 17.40 -16.92
CA GLU A 252 17.98 16.88 -16.78
C GLU A 252 18.86 17.35 -17.94
N SER A 253 18.40 17.18 -19.19
CA SER A 253 19.14 17.66 -20.37
C SER A 253 19.37 19.18 -20.41
N SER A 254 18.49 19.96 -19.75
CA SER A 254 18.58 21.43 -19.70
C SER A 254 19.43 21.94 -18.54
N LEU A 255 19.50 21.19 -17.44
CA LEU A 255 20.31 21.49 -16.26
C LEU A 255 21.77 21.03 -16.44
N GLY A 256 22.00 20.09 -17.37
CA GLY A 256 23.32 19.51 -17.65
C GLY A 256 23.63 18.41 -16.63
N ASP A 257 24.11 17.26 -17.11
CA ASP A 257 24.32 16.06 -16.29
C ASP A 257 25.23 16.33 -15.07
N ASN A 258 26.24 17.20 -15.23
CA ASN A 258 27.16 17.59 -14.15
C ASN A 258 26.48 18.32 -12.97
N LEU A 259 25.43 19.12 -13.21
CA LEU A 259 24.77 19.87 -12.14
C LEU A 259 23.85 18.96 -11.31
N VAL A 260 23.26 17.94 -11.94
CA VAL A 260 22.42 16.95 -11.26
C VAL A 260 23.28 16.07 -10.35
N GLU A 261 24.43 15.62 -10.85
CA GLU A 261 25.40 14.85 -10.05
C GLU A 261 25.99 15.67 -8.90
N GLU A 262 26.34 16.96 -9.11
CA GLU A 262 26.80 17.85 -8.04
C GLU A 262 25.72 18.09 -6.97
N ILE A 263 24.45 18.32 -7.37
CA ILE A 263 23.35 18.50 -6.42
C ILE A 263 23.08 17.21 -5.64
N GLN A 264 23.12 16.05 -6.29
CA GLN A 264 22.93 14.76 -5.61
C GLN A 264 24.07 14.44 -4.64
N SER A 265 25.32 14.77 -4.99
CA SER A 265 26.46 14.63 -4.09
C SER A 265 26.30 15.51 -2.85
N VAL A 266 25.94 16.78 -3.05
CA VAL A 266 25.75 17.74 -1.93
C VAL A 266 24.56 17.34 -1.05
N LEU A 267 23.47 16.81 -1.63
CA LEU A 267 22.32 16.35 -0.86
C LEU A 267 22.56 15.02 -0.15
N GLY A 268 23.33 14.10 -0.74
CA GLY A 268 23.74 12.84 -0.09
C GLY A 268 24.59 13.08 1.15
N ASP A 269 25.50 14.06 1.10
CA ASP A 269 26.30 14.48 2.27
C ASP A 269 25.43 15.15 3.37
N CYS A 270 24.22 15.61 3.04
CA CYS A 270 23.30 16.19 4.03
C CYS A 270 22.45 15.14 4.75
N GLU A 271 22.27 13.94 4.21
CA GLU A 271 21.52 12.85 4.85
C GLU A 271 22.34 12.16 5.97
N GLU A 272 23.67 12.29 5.98
CA GLU A 272 24.52 11.78 7.07
C GLU A 272 24.55 12.69 8.32
N LEU A 273 23.87 13.84 8.29
CA LEU A 273 23.85 14.83 9.38
C LEU A 273 22.49 14.98 10.09
N ALA A 274 21.51 14.10 9.83
CA ALA A 274 20.20 14.08 10.49
C ALA A 274 20.05 12.90 11.46
#